data_AF-E0SK49-F1
#
_entry.id   AF-E0SK49-F1
#
_cell.length_a   1.000
_cell.length_b   1.000
_cell.length_c   1.000
_cell.angle_alpha   90.00
_cell.angle_beta   90.00
_cell.angle_gamma   90.00
#
_symmetry.space_group_name_H-M   'P 1'
#
loop_
_entity.id
_entity.type
_entity.pdbx_description
1 polymer ?
#
loop_
_entity_poly.entity_id
_entity_poly.type
_entity_poly.pdbx_seq_one_letter_code
_entity_poly.pdbx_strand_id
1 'polypeptide(L)'
;MPAVANWLLYADSARVVNESRPHPDQPAKVAAMVRENVIAQLANIQTHPSVRLALEEGRVALHGWIYDIGSGRIDAFDGTTRAFVSLAENPEVKAVSSQARHVA
;
A
#
# COMPACT_ATOMS: atom_id res chain seq x y z
N MET A 1 11.68 -15.84 -18.54
CA MET A 1 11.66 -16.21 -17.11
C MET A 1 10.22 -16.52 -16.67
N PRO A 2 9.73 -17.76 -16.83
CA PRO A 2 8.31 -18.09 -16.62
C PRO A 2 7.84 -17.98 -15.16
N ALA A 3 8.66 -18.36 -14.18
CA ALA A 3 8.32 -18.20 -12.76
C ALA A 3 8.15 -16.73 -12.35
N VAL A 4 9.00 -15.84 -12.89
CA VAL A 4 8.90 -14.38 -12.65
C VAL A 4 7.65 -13.81 -13.28
N ALA A 5 7.29 -14.25 -14.49
CA ALA A 5 6.05 -13.82 -15.15
C ALA A 5 4.80 -14.19 -14.34
N ASN A 6 4.77 -15.39 -13.77
CA ASN A 6 3.65 -15.85 -12.96
C ASN A 6 3.54 -15.08 -11.64
N TRP A 7 4.67 -14.74 -11.02
CA TRP A 7 4.69 -13.90 -9.81
C TRP A 7 4.21 -12.47 -10.09
N LEU A 8 4.54 -11.92 -11.27
CA LEU A 8 4.12 -10.58 -11.66
C LEU A 8 2.59 -10.45 -11.84
N LEU A 9 1.86 -11.56 -12.01
CA LEU A 9 0.39 -11.54 -12.05
C LEU A 9 -0.24 -10.98 -10.76
N TYR A 10 0.43 -11.12 -9.61
CA TYR A 10 -0.06 -10.51 -8.36
C TYR A 10 0.02 -8.99 -8.34
N ALA A 11 0.74 -8.39 -9.30
CA ALA A 11 0.78 -6.94 -9.51
C ALA A 11 -0.26 -6.46 -10.54
N ASP A 12 -1.11 -7.34 -11.10
CA ASP A 12 -2.00 -6.99 -12.21
C ASP A 12 -3.02 -5.91 -11.84
N SER A 13 -3.56 -5.94 -10.63
CA SER A 13 -4.49 -4.89 -10.16
C SER A 13 -3.81 -3.52 -10.13
N ALA A 14 -2.57 -3.46 -9.65
CA ALA A 14 -1.76 -2.24 -9.70
C ALA A 14 -1.42 -1.81 -11.13
N ARG A 15 -1.14 -2.78 -12.02
CA ARG A 15 -0.82 -2.51 -13.43
C ARG A 15 -2.00 -1.88 -14.15
N VAL A 16 -3.19 -2.45 -14.02
CA VAL A 16 -4.42 -1.94 -14.65
C VAL A 16 -4.71 -0.51 -14.19
N VAL A 17 -4.62 -0.24 -12.89
CA VAL A 17 -4.84 1.12 -12.36
C VAL A 17 -3.78 2.07 -12.88
N ASN A 18 -2.50 1.68 -12.87
CA ASN A 18 -1.42 2.53 -13.33
C ASN A 18 -1.48 2.81 -14.84
N GLU A 19 -1.88 1.84 -15.66
CA GLU A 19 -2.04 2.00 -17.11
C GLU A 19 -3.21 2.90 -17.50
N SER A 20 -4.22 3.04 -16.64
CA SER A 20 -5.35 3.96 -16.86
C SER A 20 -5.04 5.44 -16.60
N ARG A 21 -3.84 5.78 -16.10
CA ARG A 21 -3.43 7.15 -15.78
C ARG A 21 -2.34 7.65 -16.74
N PRO A 22 -2.37 8.93 -17.15
CA PRO A 22 -1.28 9.52 -17.90
C PRO A 22 -0.05 9.70 -17.00
N HIS A 23 1.15 9.52 -17.57
CA HIS A 23 2.43 9.73 -16.89
C HIS A 23 3.32 10.63 -17.74
N PRO A 24 4.06 11.57 -17.14
CA PRO A 24 4.92 12.49 -17.87
C PRO A 24 6.12 11.77 -18.52
N ASP A 25 6.61 10.70 -17.89
CA ASP A 25 7.72 9.89 -18.38
C ASP A 25 7.67 8.45 -17.81
N GLN A 26 8.61 7.61 -18.28
CA GLN A 26 8.71 6.22 -17.86
C GLN A 26 9.10 6.07 -16.37
N PRO A 27 10.05 6.84 -15.80
CA PRO A 27 10.32 6.84 -14.36
C PRO A 27 9.09 7.13 -13.49
N ALA A 28 8.29 8.13 -13.84
CA ALA A 28 7.06 8.48 -13.14
C ALA A 28 6.04 7.34 -13.21
N LYS A 29 5.92 6.67 -14.36
CA LYS A 29 5.08 5.47 -14.52
C LYS A 29 5.52 4.32 -13.61
N VAL A 30 6.82 4.09 -13.46
CA VAL A 30 7.36 3.07 -12.56
C VAL A 30 7.10 3.45 -11.09
N ALA A 31 7.34 4.70 -10.71
CA ALA A 31 7.07 5.18 -9.35
C ALA A 31 5.58 5.06 -8.99
N ALA A 32 4.68 5.36 -9.93
CA ALA A 32 3.26 5.18 -9.75
C ALA A 32 2.87 3.70 -9.63
N MET A 33 3.50 2.80 -10.42
CA MET A 33 3.30 1.36 -10.31
C MET A 33 3.65 0.83 -8.91
N VAL A 34 4.76 1.30 -8.32
CA VAL A 34 5.17 0.91 -6.96
C VAL A 34 4.11 1.34 -5.93
N ARG A 35 3.63 2.58 -6.02
CA ARG A 35 2.56 3.09 -5.15
C ARG A 35 1.28 2.27 -5.25
N GLU A 36 0.81 2.00 -6.46
CA GLU A 36 -0.40 1.20 -6.68
C GLU A 36 -0.22 -0.26 -6.21
N ASN A 37 0.98 -0.82 -6.32
CA ASN A 37 1.27 -2.16 -5.81
C ASN A 37 1.10 -2.24 -4.28
N VAL A 38 1.63 -1.25 -3.54
CA VAL A 38 1.46 -1.18 -2.09
C VAL A 38 -0.02 -1.11 -1.71
N ILE A 39 -0.80 -0.26 -2.40
CA ILE A 39 -2.25 -0.14 -2.16
C ILE A 39 -2.98 -1.45 -2.46
N ALA A 40 -2.67 -2.09 -3.59
CA ALA A 40 -3.26 -3.36 -3.97
C ALA A 40 -2.96 -4.47 -2.94
N GLN A 41 -1.73 -4.54 -2.44
CA GLN A 41 -1.36 -5.55 -1.45
C GLN A 41 -1.98 -5.29 -0.08
N LEU A 42 -2.15 -4.02 0.30
CA LEU A 42 -2.96 -3.65 1.47
C LEU A 42 -4.42 -4.09 1.30
N ALA A 43 -5.00 -3.94 0.12
CA ALA A 43 -6.36 -4.45 -0.14
C ALA A 43 -6.41 -5.97 -0.06
N ASN A 44 -5.44 -6.67 -0.66
CA ASN A 44 -5.35 -8.13 -0.65
C ASN A 44 -5.23 -8.69 0.77
N ILE A 45 -4.32 -8.14 1.60
CA ILE A 45 -4.10 -8.66 2.96
C ILE A 45 -5.33 -8.45 3.86
N GLN A 46 -6.10 -7.37 3.64
CA GLN A 46 -7.38 -7.15 4.34
C GLN A 46 -8.45 -8.19 4.00
N THR A 47 -8.37 -8.85 2.84
CA THR A 47 -9.32 -9.92 2.50
C THR A 47 -9.09 -11.21 3.31
N HIS A 48 -7.89 -11.37 3.89
CA HIS A 48 -7.54 -12.58 4.61
C HIS A 48 -8.28 -12.65 5.96
N PRO A 49 -9.02 -13.75 6.27
CA PRO A 49 -9.92 -13.81 7.42
C PRO A 49 -9.28 -13.48 8.78
N SER A 50 -8.05 -13.95 9.03
CA SER A 50 -7.37 -13.70 10.30
C SER A 50 -6.93 -12.24 10.46
N VAL A 51 -6.57 -11.57 9.36
CA VAL A 51 -6.19 -10.15 9.34
C VAL A 51 -7.42 -9.29 9.54
N ARG A 52 -8.52 -9.58 8.82
CA ARG A 52 -9.79 -8.88 8.98
C ARG A 52 -10.32 -8.97 10.40
N LEU A 53 -10.35 -10.16 10.99
CA LEU A 53 -10.76 -10.34 12.39
C LEU A 53 -9.86 -9.55 13.34
N ALA A 54 -8.54 -9.59 13.16
CA ALA A 54 -7.61 -8.84 14.01
C ALA A 54 -7.75 -7.32 13.87
N LEU A 55 -8.09 -6.82 12.67
CA LEU A 55 -8.40 -5.41 12.42
C LEU A 55 -9.70 -5.01 13.09
N GLU A 56 -10.76 -5.81 12.99
CA GLU A 56 -12.05 -5.56 13.63
C GLU A 56 -11.94 -5.55 15.18
N GLU A 57 -11.05 -6.39 15.72
CA GLU A 57 -10.75 -6.48 17.15
C GLU A 57 -9.73 -5.43 17.64
N GLY A 58 -9.18 -4.59 16.75
CA GLY A 58 -8.18 -3.59 17.12
C GLY A 58 -6.83 -4.15 17.57
N ARG A 59 -6.54 -5.42 17.28
CA ARG A 59 -5.29 -6.09 17.67
C ARG A 59 -4.12 -5.79 16.74
N VAL A 60 -4.40 -5.34 15.52
CA VAL A 60 -3.37 -5.00 14.52
C VAL A 60 -3.73 -3.72 13.78
N ALA A 61 -2.71 -3.06 13.24
CA ALA A 61 -2.83 -2.03 12.23
C ALA A 61 -2.02 -2.47 10.99
N LEU A 62 -2.40 -1.98 9.82
CA LEU A 62 -1.63 -2.21 8.60
C LEU A 62 -0.87 -0.95 8.21
N HIS A 63 0.35 -1.16 7.73
CA HIS A 63 1.23 -0.13 7.18
C HIS A 63 1.64 -0.53 5.77
N GLY A 64 1.77 0.44 4.88
CA GLY A 64 2.30 0.24 3.53
C GLY A 64 3.41 1.24 3.28
N TRP A 65 4.63 0.74 3.02
CA TRP A 65 5.83 1.57 2.89
C TRP A 65 6.47 1.41 1.52
N ILE A 66 7.10 2.49 1.07
CA ILE A 66 8.01 2.53 -0.06
C ILE A 66 9.36 2.98 0.46
N TYR A 67 10.37 2.14 0.26
CA TYR A 67 11.75 2.47 0.57
C TYR A 67 12.46 2.93 -0.70
N ASP A 68 12.93 4.17 -0.72
CA ASP A 68 13.79 4.69 -1.77
C ASP A 68 15.24 4.26 -1.47
N ILE A 69 15.78 3.36 -2.30
CA ILE A 69 17.11 2.76 -2.09
C ILE A 69 18.22 3.81 -2.18
N GLY A 70 18.07 4.83 -3.03
CA GLY A 70 19.12 5.82 -3.29
C GLY A 70 19.26 6.84 -2.17
N SER A 71 18.14 7.26 -1.57
CA SER A 71 18.09 8.28 -0.53
C SER A 71 17.93 7.72 0.89
N GLY A 72 17.52 6.45 1.03
CA GLY A 72 17.15 5.85 2.30
C GLY A 72 15.84 6.36 2.89
N ARG A 73 15.08 7.18 2.14
CA ARG A 73 13.79 7.71 2.59
C ARG A 73 12.72 6.62 2.57
N ILE A 74 11.85 6.64 3.58
CA ILE A 74 10.64 5.82 3.63
C ILE A 74 9.42 6.72 3.47
N ASP A 75 8.62 6.46 2.44
CA ASP A 75 7.31 7.06 2.26
C ASP A 75 6.25 6.04 2.68
N ALA A 76 5.31 6.44 3.54
CA ALA A 76 4.27 5.60 4.09
C ALA A 76 2.89 6.02 3.59
N PHE A 77 2.04 5.04 3.28
CA PHE A 77 0.67 5.28 2.84
C PHE A 77 -0.22 5.63 4.03
N ASP A 78 -0.77 6.85 4.01
CA ASP A 78 -1.78 7.33 4.94
C ASP A 78 -3.18 6.89 4.50
N GLY A 79 -3.82 6.05 5.30
CA GLY A 79 -5.18 5.57 5.03
C GLY A 79 -6.24 6.68 5.10
N THR A 80 -5.98 7.75 5.85
CA THR A 80 -6.91 8.87 6.02
C THR A 80 -6.87 9.82 4.83
N THR A 81 -5.68 10.28 4.43
CA THR A 81 -5.53 11.20 3.29
C THR A 81 -5.43 10.50 1.95
N ARG A 82 -5.21 9.17 1.94
CA ARG A 82 -4.91 8.35 0.75
C ARG A 82 -3.69 8.84 -0.03
N ALA A 83 -2.72 9.41 0.67
CA ALA A 83 -1.46 9.90 0.11
C ALA A 83 -0.26 9.16 0.71
N PHE A 84 0.87 9.21 0.00
CA PHE A 84 2.15 8.80 0.57
C PHE A 84 2.81 10.00 1.24
N VAL A 85 3.20 9.84 2.50
CA VAL A 85 3.83 10.88 3.33
C VAL A 85 5.16 10.37 3.87
N SER A 86 6.09 11.27 4.19
CA SER A 86 7.36 10.88 4.83
C SER A 86 7.10 10.19 6.17
N LEU A 87 7.57 8.95 6.33
CA LEU A 87 7.42 8.21 7.59
C LEU A 87 8.22 8.87 8.72
N ALA A 88 9.38 9.45 8.40
CA ALA A 88 10.21 10.13 9.38
C ALA A 88 9.50 11.34 10.02
N GLU A 89 8.66 12.03 9.24
CA GLU A 89 7.87 13.18 9.70
C GLU A 89 6.52 12.74 10.31
N ASN A 90 6.00 11.59 9.90
CA ASN A 90 4.69 11.07 10.28
C ASN A 90 4.79 9.63 10.83
N PRO A 91 5.50 9.41 11.96
CA PRO A 91 5.83 8.06 12.43
C PRO A 91 4.61 7.21 12.81
N GLU A 92 3.50 7.85 13.17
CA GLU A 92 2.26 7.20 13.62
C GLU A 92 1.29 6.87 12.47
N VAL A 93 1.66 7.18 11.22
CA VAL A 93 0.78 7.00 10.07
C VAL A 93 0.46 5.52 9.85
N LYS A 94 -0.82 5.25 9.61
CA LYS A 94 -1.35 3.89 9.38
C LYS A 94 -2.10 3.87 8.06
N ALA A 95 -1.88 2.81 7.29
CA ALA A 95 -2.62 2.58 6.06
C ALA A 95 -4.05 2.10 6.35
N VAL A 96 -4.20 1.27 7.38
CA VAL A 96 -5.49 0.80 7.88
C VAL A 96 -5.41 0.74 9.40
N SER A 97 -6.35 1.37 10.07
CA SER A 97 -6.53 1.25 11.52
C SER A 97 -7.92 0.72 11.82
N SER A 98 -8.06 0.01 12.95
CA SER A 98 -9.37 -0.41 13.44
C SER A 98 -10.21 0.84 13.71
N GLN A 99 -11.41 0.92 13.13
CA GLN A 99 -12.41 1.85 13.66
C GLN A 99 -12.69 1.45 15.10
N ALA A 100 -12.27 2.27 16.07
CA ALA A 100 -12.60 2.06 17.46
C ALA A 100 -14.12 1.92 17.55
N ARG A 101 -14.61 0.75 17.95
CA ARG A 101 -16.01 0.59 18.32
C ARG A 101 -16.26 1.54 19.49
N HIS A 102 -16.91 2.67 19.21
CA HIS A 102 -17.70 3.35 20.21
C HIS A 102 -18.85 2.39 20.58
N VAL A 103 -18.64 1.56 21.60
CA VAL A 103 -19.74 0.90 22.30
C VAL A 103 -20.17 1.87 23.38
N ALA A 104 -21.35 2.47 23.18
CA ALA A 104 -22.09 3.20 24.22
C ALA A 104 -22.76 2.22 25.18
#